data_AF-A0A843UMZ8-F1
#
_entry.id   AF-A0A843UMZ8-F1
#
_cell.length_a   1.000
_cell.length_b   1.000
_cell.length_c   1.000
_cell.angle_alpha   90.00
_cell.angle_beta   90.00
_cell.angle_gamma   90.00
#
_symmetry.space_group_name_H-M   'P 1'
#
loop_
_entity.id
_entity.type
_entity.pdbx_description
1 polymer ?
#
loop_
_entity_poly.entity_id
_entity_poly.type
_entity_poly.pdbx_seq_one_letter_code
_entity_poly.pdbx_strand_id
1 'polypeptide(L)'
;MERIARSSISQIQAPTYGNLITILSIDGGGVRGIIPVTILSFLELELQKLDGEEARLADYFDVIAGTSTGGLVIRALRGPKYDGKYLHSLLREKFGTTRLSQMLTNVVIPTFDIKSFHATIFSSFEAKNKSSMDALLSDICIGATAAPTYLPAHYFETEDSKGNVREFNLIDGVVASNNPKLIR
;
A
#
# COMPACT_ATOMS: atom_id res chain seq x y z
N MET A 1 39.45 35.42 -12.92
CA MET A 1 39.07 35.19 -11.51
C MET A 1 37.59 34.82 -11.47
N GLU A 2 37.31 33.54 -11.64
CA GLU A 2 35.96 32.99 -11.73
C GLU A 2 35.41 32.73 -10.32
N ARG A 3 34.32 33.42 -9.95
CA ARG A 3 33.60 33.18 -8.70
C ARG A 3 32.66 31.98 -8.91
N ILE A 4 33.03 30.82 -8.37
CA ILE A 4 32.14 29.66 -8.27
C ILE A 4 31.03 30.02 -7.28
N ALA A 5 29.78 30.03 -7.78
CA ALA A 5 28.58 30.18 -6.97
C ALA A 5 28.48 29.02 -5.98
N ARG A 6 28.39 29.33 -4.69
CA ARG A 6 28.07 28.34 -3.65
C ARG A 6 26.67 27.81 -3.96
N SER A 7 26.56 26.51 -4.26
CA SER A 7 25.27 25.85 -4.33
C SER A 7 24.62 25.94 -2.94
N SER A 8 23.35 26.34 -2.93
CA SER A 8 22.54 26.41 -1.73
C SER A 8 22.40 25.00 -1.16
N ILE A 9 23.21 24.68 -0.15
CA ILE A 9 22.99 23.49 0.67
C ILE A 9 21.64 23.74 1.37
N SER A 10 20.63 22.96 1.01
CA SER A 10 19.35 22.94 1.73
C SER A 10 19.65 22.73 3.20
N GLN A 11 19.35 23.72 4.04
CA GLN A 11 19.53 23.59 5.48
C GLN A 11 18.72 22.38 5.95
N ILE A 12 19.42 21.42 6.57
CA ILE A 12 18.77 20.28 7.23
C ILE A 12 17.83 20.88 8.28
N GLN A 13 16.58 20.42 8.28
CA GLN A 13 15.56 20.88 9.23
C GLN A 13 16.08 20.70 10.66
N ALA A 14 15.77 21.65 11.54
CA ALA A 14 16.24 21.61 12.92
C ALA A 14 15.81 20.31 13.61
N PRO A 15 16.65 19.72 14.49
CA PRO A 15 16.35 18.45 15.11
C PRO A 15 15.01 18.48 15.84
N THR A 16 14.26 17.39 15.71
CA THR A 16 12.93 17.24 16.30
C THR A 16 13.01 17.12 17.83
N TYR A 17 14.12 16.59 18.36
CA TYR A 17 14.37 16.49 19.81
C TYR A 17 15.81 16.86 20.18
N GLY A 18 15.98 17.94 20.96
CA GLY A 18 17.26 18.36 21.52
C GLY A 18 18.27 18.89 20.48
N ASN A 19 19.56 18.81 20.80
CA ASN A 19 20.66 19.29 19.94
C ASN A 19 21.27 18.19 19.04
N LEU A 20 20.68 16.99 19.01
CA LEU A 20 21.22 15.83 18.28
C LEU A 20 20.39 15.57 17.03
N ILE A 21 21.05 15.39 15.89
CA ILE A 21 20.40 14.99 14.64
C ILE A 21 20.26 13.46 14.62
N THR A 22 19.04 12.95 14.41
CA THR A 22 18.77 11.51 14.30
C THR A 22 18.62 11.08 12.84
N ILE A 23 19.32 10.00 12.47
CA ILE A 23 19.36 9.50 11.09
C ILE A 23 19.01 8.01 11.06
N LEU A 24 18.03 7.64 10.24
CA LEU A 24 17.68 6.26 9.91
C LEU A 24 18.12 5.94 8.48
N SER A 25 18.91 4.87 8.29
CA SER A 25 19.34 4.38 6.97
C SER A 25 18.84 2.97 6.71
N ILE A 26 18.22 2.74 5.55
CA ILE A 26 17.63 1.46 5.14
C ILE A 26 18.26 0.99 3.83
N ASP A 27 18.99 -0.12 3.91
CA ASP A 27 19.62 -0.71 2.73
C ASP A 27 18.62 -1.36 1.76
N GLY A 28 18.99 -1.36 0.48
CA GLY A 28 18.27 -2.13 -0.53
C GLY A 28 18.55 -3.63 -0.43
N GLY A 29 17.60 -4.47 -0.84
CA GLY A 29 17.76 -5.93 -0.73
C GLY A 29 16.83 -6.79 -1.59
N GLY A 30 16.08 -6.18 -2.51
CA GLY A 30 15.01 -6.88 -3.24
C GLY A 30 13.94 -7.37 -2.28
N VAL A 31 13.55 -8.64 -2.40
CA VAL A 31 12.59 -9.30 -1.49
C VAL A 31 13.05 -9.34 -0.03
N ARG A 32 14.37 -9.25 0.23
CA ARG A 32 14.92 -9.21 1.60
C ARG A 32 14.64 -7.90 2.33
N GLY A 33 14.03 -6.91 1.66
CA GLY A 33 13.52 -5.71 2.33
C GLY A 33 12.48 -5.99 3.41
N ILE A 34 11.92 -7.20 3.48
CA ILE A 34 11.07 -7.62 4.61
C ILE A 34 11.83 -7.61 5.94
N ILE A 35 13.14 -7.86 5.96
CA ILE A 35 13.94 -7.88 7.19
C ILE A 35 13.95 -6.50 7.86
N PRO A 36 14.39 -5.41 7.19
CA PRO A 36 14.34 -4.09 7.80
C PRO A 36 12.91 -3.63 8.10
N VAL A 37 11.91 -4.02 7.29
CA VAL A 37 10.50 -3.71 7.59
C VAL A 37 10.07 -4.31 8.93
N THR A 38 10.38 -5.59 9.20
CA THR A 38 10.02 -6.24 10.46
C THR A 38 10.70 -5.57 11.65
N ILE A 39 11.98 -5.20 11.52
CA ILE A 39 12.71 -4.49 12.58
C ILE A 39 12.08 -3.12 12.85
N LEU A 40 11.74 -2.38 11.79
CA LEU A 40 11.11 -1.06 11.90
C LEU A 40 9.71 -1.15 12.50
N SER A 41 8.92 -2.15 12.13
CA SER A 41 7.62 -2.41 12.76
C SER A 41 7.74 -2.70 14.25
N PHE A 42 8.74 -3.49 14.66
CA PHE A 42 9.01 -3.73 16.08
C PHE A 42 9.43 -2.43 16.79
N LEU A 43 10.32 -1.64 16.19
CA LEU A 43 10.74 -0.37 16.75
C LEU A 43 9.57 0.61 16.92
N GLU A 44 8.71 0.75 15.91
CA GLU A 44 7.53 1.62 15.99
C GLU A 44 6.57 1.18 17.09
N LEU A 45 6.35 -0.13 17.25
CA LEU A 45 5.54 -0.67 18.35
C LEU A 45 6.13 -0.35 19.73
N GLU A 46 7.46 -0.44 19.90
CA GLU A 46 8.10 -0.07 21.17
C GLU A 46 8.00 1.45 21.43
N LEU A 47 8.14 2.29 20.40
CA LEU A 47 7.94 3.74 20.51
C LEU A 47 6.49 4.07 20.90
N GLN A 48 5.51 3.38 20.31
CA GLN A 48 4.10 3.56 20.66
C GLN A 48 3.77 3.17 22.10
N LYS A 49 4.46 2.15 22.65
CA LYS A 49 4.31 1.79 24.07
C LYS A 49 4.87 2.87 25.01
N LEU A 50 5.87 3.62 24.57
CA LEU A 50 6.53 4.65 25.37
C LEU A 50 5.78 6.00 25.28
N ASP A 51 5.41 6.42 24.07
CA ASP A 51 4.93 7.78 23.81
C ASP A 51 3.47 7.84 23.29
N GLY A 52 2.81 6.70 23.10
CA GLY A 52 1.40 6.59 22.73
C GLY A 52 1.15 6.03 21.32
N GLU A 53 -0.07 5.55 21.06
CA GLU A 53 -0.44 4.83 19.82
C GLU A 53 -0.24 5.63 18.52
N GLU A 54 -0.20 6.96 18.60
CA GLU A 54 0.00 7.84 17.44
C GLU A 54 1.48 8.06 17.09
N ALA A 55 2.41 7.60 17.91
CA ALA A 55 3.83 7.70 17.62
C ALA A 55 4.18 6.96 16.33
N ARG A 56 4.93 7.62 15.44
CA ARG A 56 5.45 7.04 14.19
C ARG A 56 6.95 7.24 14.11
N LEU A 57 7.64 6.36 13.39
CA LEU A 57 9.09 6.49 13.16
C LEU A 57 9.48 7.86 12.57
N ALA A 58 8.61 8.45 11.75
CA ALA A 58 8.83 9.75 11.15
C ALA A 58 8.92 10.91 12.17
N ASP A 59 8.41 10.73 13.39
CA ASP A 59 8.44 11.74 14.46
C ASP A 59 9.79 11.76 15.20
N TYR A 60 10.58 10.67 15.10
CA TYR A 60 11.84 10.49 15.84
C TYR A 60 13.10 10.67 15.00
N PHE A 61 12.98 10.61 13.67
CA PHE A 61 14.10 10.67 12.74
C PHE A 61 14.06 11.92 11.87
N ASP A 62 15.02 12.82 12.07
CA ASP A 62 15.15 14.05 11.26
C ASP A 62 15.47 13.75 9.80
N VAL A 63 16.22 12.67 9.57
CA VAL A 63 16.59 12.21 8.23
C VAL A 63 16.35 10.71 8.11
N ILE A 64 15.60 10.32 7.08
CA ILE A 64 15.42 8.90 6.71
C ILE A 64 15.94 8.72 5.28
N ALA A 65 16.94 7.86 5.11
CA ALA A 65 17.58 7.55 3.84
C ALA A 65 17.46 6.06 3.51
N GLY A 66 17.41 5.73 2.22
CA GLY A 66 17.35 4.34 1.80
C GLY A 66 17.40 4.16 0.29
N THR A 67 17.88 2.99 -0.12
CA THR A 67 18.20 2.69 -1.52
C THR A 67 17.38 1.51 -2.02
N SER A 68 16.92 1.54 -3.28
CA SER A 68 16.09 0.48 -3.87
C SER A 68 14.86 0.15 -3.00
N THR A 69 14.70 -1.09 -2.52
CA THR A 69 13.62 -1.48 -1.60
C THR A 69 13.58 -0.61 -0.35
N GLY A 70 14.72 -0.15 0.18
CA GLY A 70 14.76 0.76 1.32
C GLY A 70 14.05 2.09 1.04
N GLY A 71 14.13 2.61 -0.20
CA GLY A 71 13.37 3.80 -0.60
C GLY A 71 11.86 3.58 -0.63
N LEU A 72 11.41 2.37 -1.00
CA LEU A 72 9.99 1.99 -0.91
C LEU A 72 9.52 1.92 0.55
N VAL A 73 10.35 1.39 1.45
CA VAL A 73 10.06 1.33 2.89
C VAL A 73 9.90 2.73 3.47
N ILE A 74 10.81 3.66 3.17
CA ILE A 74 10.69 5.07 3.61
C ILE A 74 9.36 5.67 3.16
N ARG A 75 8.97 5.38 1.92
CA ARG A 75 7.75 5.94 1.37
C ARG A 75 6.50 5.30 1.99
N ALA A 76 6.56 4.03 2.37
CA ALA A 76 5.52 3.39 3.16
C ALA A 76 5.40 4.02 4.57
N LEU A 77 6.54 4.31 5.24
CA LEU A 77 6.55 4.98 6.55
C LEU A 77 5.94 6.38 6.53
N ARG A 78 6.05 7.10 5.40
CA ARG A 78 5.45 8.43 5.22
C ARG A 78 3.97 8.39 4.78
N GLY A 79 3.42 7.21 4.55
CA GLY A 79 2.08 7.04 4.01
C GLY A 79 1.97 7.26 2.49
N PRO A 80 0.78 7.01 1.91
CA PRO A 80 0.56 7.08 0.47
C PRO A 80 0.66 8.52 -0.06
N LYS A 81 1.04 8.67 -1.34
CA LYS A 81 1.12 9.98 -2.01
C LYS A 81 -0.23 10.71 -2.05
N TYR A 82 -1.29 9.94 -2.24
CA TYR A 82 -2.65 10.42 -2.45
C TYR A 82 -3.58 9.68 -1.48
N ASP A 83 -4.64 10.36 -1.03
CA ASP A 83 -5.62 9.79 -0.09
C ASP A 83 -6.63 8.84 -0.75
N GLY A 84 -6.65 8.80 -2.09
CA GLY A 84 -7.56 7.97 -2.89
C GLY A 84 -9.01 8.42 -2.94
N LYS A 85 -9.43 9.44 -2.18
CA LYS A 85 -10.85 9.80 -2.00
C LYS A 85 -11.55 10.13 -3.31
N TYR A 86 -10.93 10.95 -4.16
CA TYR A 86 -11.47 11.31 -5.47
C TYR A 86 -11.59 10.12 -6.42
N LEU A 87 -10.59 9.23 -6.42
CA LEU A 87 -10.62 8.02 -7.23
C LEU A 87 -11.74 7.08 -6.77
N HIS A 88 -11.89 6.91 -5.46
CA HIS A 88 -12.94 6.07 -4.89
C HIS A 88 -14.33 6.62 -5.22
N SER A 89 -14.54 7.93 -5.11
CA SER A 89 -15.82 8.56 -5.49
C SER A 89 -16.11 8.38 -6.97
N LEU A 90 -15.12 8.57 -7.85
CA LEU A 90 -15.29 8.42 -9.29
C LEU A 90 -15.63 6.98 -9.69
N LEU A 91 -14.97 5.98 -9.08
CA LEU A 91 -15.24 4.56 -9.35
C LEU A 91 -16.62 4.15 -8.83
N ARG A 92 -17.02 4.63 -7.65
CA ARG A 92 -18.35 4.39 -7.10
C ARG A 92 -19.45 5.08 -7.90
N GLU A 93 -19.20 6.28 -8.42
CA GLU A 93 -20.13 6.99 -9.31
C GLU A 93 -20.30 6.24 -10.64
N LYS A 94 -19.19 5.79 -11.25
CA LYS A 94 -19.22 5.11 -12.55
C LYS A 94 -19.79 3.71 -12.50
N PHE A 95 -19.47 2.95 -11.46
CA PHE A 95 -19.85 1.54 -11.35
C PHE A 95 -21.03 1.29 -10.42
N GLY A 96 -21.44 2.27 -9.61
CA GLY A 96 -22.60 2.18 -8.73
C GLY A 96 -22.58 0.90 -7.88
N THR A 97 -23.66 0.13 -7.98
CA THR A 97 -23.83 -1.16 -7.28
C THR A 97 -23.50 -2.36 -8.17
N THR A 98 -22.82 -2.15 -9.31
CA THR A 98 -22.49 -3.24 -10.23
C THR A 98 -21.53 -4.23 -9.57
N ARG A 99 -21.93 -5.50 -9.56
CA ARG A 99 -21.11 -6.62 -9.09
C ARG A 99 -20.34 -7.27 -10.23
N LEU A 100 -19.25 -7.97 -9.91
CA LEU A 100 -18.40 -8.63 -10.90
C LEU A 100 -19.17 -9.66 -11.75
N SER A 101 -20.12 -10.38 -11.15
CA SER A 101 -20.97 -11.36 -11.83
C SER A 101 -21.87 -10.75 -12.91
N GLN A 102 -22.18 -9.45 -12.81
CA GLN A 102 -23.04 -8.71 -13.73
C GLN A 102 -22.31 -8.19 -14.99
N MET A 103 -21.01 -8.48 -15.13
CA MET A 103 -20.24 -8.09 -16.31
C MET A 103 -20.69 -8.83 -17.57
N LEU A 104 -20.80 -8.08 -18.67
CA LEU A 104 -21.21 -8.58 -19.98
C LEU A 104 -20.17 -9.54 -20.59
N THR A 105 -18.91 -9.38 -20.23
CA THR A 105 -17.78 -10.19 -20.72
C THR A 105 -17.04 -10.86 -19.57
N ASN A 106 -16.23 -11.87 -19.92
CA ASN A 106 -15.32 -12.48 -18.96
C ASN A 106 -14.20 -11.48 -18.65
N VAL A 107 -14.12 -11.06 -17.39
CA VAL A 107 -13.13 -10.10 -16.89
C VAL A 107 -12.30 -10.78 -15.83
N VAL A 108 -11.00 -10.51 -15.84
CA VAL A 108 -10.03 -10.98 -14.84
C VAL A 108 -9.27 -9.77 -14.31
N ILE A 109 -9.36 -9.52 -13.01
CA ILE A 109 -8.73 -8.39 -12.34
C ILE A 109 -7.79 -8.94 -11.26
N PRO A 110 -6.46 -8.88 -11.47
CA PRO A 110 -5.49 -9.31 -10.47
C PRO A 110 -5.36 -8.26 -9.36
N THR A 111 -5.28 -8.73 -8.13
CA THR A 111 -5.00 -7.94 -6.92
C THR A 111 -4.08 -8.74 -6.00
N PHE A 112 -3.51 -8.10 -4.98
CA PHE A 112 -2.76 -8.80 -3.94
C PHE A 112 -3.41 -8.53 -2.58
N ASP A 113 -3.72 -9.59 -1.84
CA ASP A 113 -4.28 -9.46 -0.49
C ASP A 113 -3.14 -9.47 0.54
N ILE A 114 -2.95 -8.34 1.22
CA ILE A 114 -1.83 -8.13 2.15
C ILE A 114 -1.99 -8.90 3.46
N LYS A 115 -3.24 -9.16 3.89
CA LYS A 115 -3.53 -9.84 5.16
C LYS A 115 -3.25 -11.34 5.04
N SER A 116 -3.72 -11.93 3.95
CA SER A 116 -3.48 -13.34 3.64
C SER A 116 -2.13 -13.59 2.97
N PHE A 117 -1.46 -12.55 2.48
CA PHE A 117 -0.20 -12.61 1.74
C PHE A 117 -0.27 -13.48 0.47
N HIS A 118 -1.40 -13.41 -0.24
CA HIS A 118 -1.67 -14.17 -1.45
C HIS A 118 -2.20 -13.28 -2.58
N ALA A 119 -1.87 -13.64 -3.82
CA ALA A 119 -2.51 -13.05 -4.99
C ALA A 119 -4.00 -13.44 -5.02
N THR A 120 -4.88 -12.44 -5.14
CA THR A 120 -6.33 -12.65 -5.28
C THR A 120 -6.74 -12.20 -6.68
N ILE A 121 -7.24 -13.14 -7.48
CA ILE A 121 -7.69 -12.88 -8.84
C ILE A 121 -9.20 -12.84 -8.85
N PHE A 122 -9.77 -11.69 -9.20
CA PHE A 122 -11.21 -11.54 -9.37
C PHE A 122 -11.58 -11.88 -10.80
N SER A 123 -12.34 -12.96 -10.98
CA SER A 123 -12.86 -13.38 -12.28
C SER A 123 -14.38 -13.36 -12.29
N SER A 124 -15.00 -12.78 -13.33
CA SER A 124 -16.47 -12.84 -13.48
C SER A 124 -16.99 -14.26 -13.70
N PHE A 125 -16.14 -15.19 -14.13
CA PHE A 125 -16.48 -16.62 -14.16
C PHE A 125 -16.51 -17.22 -12.75
N GLU A 126 -15.54 -16.88 -11.90
CA GLU A 126 -15.50 -17.38 -10.52
C GLU A 126 -16.58 -16.76 -9.67
N ALA A 127 -16.87 -15.46 -9.82
CA ALA A 127 -17.94 -14.77 -9.10
C ALA A 127 -19.33 -15.37 -9.33
N LYS A 128 -19.59 -15.94 -10.52
CA LYS A 128 -20.85 -16.66 -10.79
C LYS A 128 -20.97 -17.97 -10.02
N ASN A 129 -19.85 -18.58 -9.64
CA ASN A 129 -19.80 -19.87 -8.95
C ASN A 129 -19.56 -19.73 -7.44
N LYS A 130 -18.90 -18.65 -7.01
CA LYS A 130 -18.55 -18.37 -5.61
C LYS A 130 -19.02 -16.97 -5.24
N SER A 131 -20.11 -16.88 -4.47
CA SER A 131 -20.68 -15.60 -4.04
C SER A 131 -19.72 -14.77 -3.19
N SER A 132 -18.80 -15.40 -2.44
CA SER A 132 -17.74 -14.70 -1.70
C SER A 132 -16.73 -13.97 -2.62
N MET A 133 -16.67 -14.31 -3.91
CA MET A 133 -15.85 -13.61 -4.90
C MET A 133 -16.65 -12.55 -5.69
N ASP A 134 -17.98 -12.48 -5.50
CA ASP A 134 -18.85 -11.55 -6.22
C ASP A 134 -18.94 -10.18 -5.53
N ALA A 135 -17.81 -9.49 -5.50
CA ALA A 135 -17.70 -8.15 -4.91
C ALA A 135 -18.20 -7.04 -5.86
N LEU A 136 -18.36 -5.82 -5.32
CA LEU A 136 -18.61 -4.63 -6.13
C LEU A 136 -17.41 -4.36 -7.04
N LEU A 137 -17.69 -4.06 -8.31
CA LEU A 137 -16.65 -3.76 -9.29
C LEU A 137 -15.83 -2.54 -8.86
N SER A 138 -16.46 -1.55 -8.22
CA SER A 138 -15.76 -0.39 -7.66
C SER A 138 -14.74 -0.79 -6.61
N ASP A 139 -15.06 -1.71 -5.68
CA ASP A 139 -14.13 -2.13 -4.63
C ASP A 139 -12.95 -2.92 -5.20
N ILE A 140 -13.22 -3.80 -6.16
CA ILE A 140 -12.17 -4.54 -6.87
C ILE A 140 -11.25 -3.57 -7.62
N CYS A 141 -11.80 -2.58 -8.33
CA CYS A 141 -11.01 -1.59 -9.06
C CYS A 141 -10.21 -0.68 -8.13
N ILE A 142 -10.75 -0.29 -6.98
CA ILE A 142 -10.00 0.47 -5.98
C ILE A 142 -8.79 -0.36 -5.51
N GLY A 143 -9.00 -1.62 -5.10
CA GLY A 143 -7.91 -2.51 -4.70
C GLY A 143 -6.88 -2.72 -5.80
N ALA A 144 -7.32 -2.95 -7.04
CA ALA A 144 -6.43 -3.16 -8.19
C ALA A 144 -5.60 -1.92 -8.56
N THR A 145 -6.10 -0.72 -8.27
CA THR A 145 -5.39 0.54 -8.53
C THR A 145 -4.58 1.05 -7.34
N ALA A 146 -4.70 0.40 -6.16
CA ALA A 146 -4.02 0.76 -4.93
C ALA A 146 -2.52 0.41 -4.98
N ALA A 147 -1.78 1.12 -5.83
CA ALA A 147 -0.35 0.97 -5.98
C ALA A 147 0.37 1.36 -4.68
N PRO A 148 1.24 0.50 -4.13
CA PRO A 148 1.96 0.81 -2.90
C PRO A 148 2.68 2.15 -2.99
N THR A 149 2.68 2.91 -1.90
CA THR A 149 3.29 4.25 -1.77
C THR A 149 2.61 5.38 -2.57
N TYR A 150 1.61 5.06 -3.38
CA TYR A 150 0.83 6.02 -4.16
C TYR A 150 -0.59 6.18 -3.63
N LEU A 151 -1.27 5.06 -3.36
CA LEU A 151 -2.65 5.02 -2.89
C LEU A 151 -2.74 4.10 -1.66
N PRO A 152 -3.69 4.36 -0.75
CA PRO A 152 -3.92 3.49 0.41
C PRO A 152 -4.42 2.10 -0.03
N ALA A 153 -4.10 1.08 0.75
CA ALA A 153 -4.70 -0.24 0.59
C ALA A 153 -6.22 -0.14 0.81
N HIS A 154 -6.97 -1.01 0.13
CA HIS A 154 -8.42 -0.99 0.16
C HIS A 154 -8.98 -2.20 0.91
N TYR A 155 -9.87 -1.93 1.85
CA TYR A 155 -10.55 -2.96 2.61
C TYR A 155 -12.04 -2.97 2.30
N PHE A 156 -12.58 -4.18 2.15
CA PHE A 156 -14.02 -4.43 2.06
C PHE A 156 -14.31 -5.89 2.43
N GLU A 157 -15.60 -6.19 2.56
CA GLU A 157 -16.09 -7.51 2.90
C GLU A 157 -17.12 -8.00 1.88
N THR A 158 -17.20 -9.31 1.71
CA THR A 158 -18.29 -9.98 1.02
C THR A 158 -18.91 -11.03 1.95
N GLU A 159 -20.15 -11.39 1.67
CA GLU A 159 -20.86 -12.44 2.39
C GLU A 159 -21.19 -13.56 1.41
N ASP A 160 -20.94 -14.81 1.81
CA ASP A 160 -21.31 -15.97 1.01
C ASP A 160 -22.80 -16.35 1.19
N SER A 161 -23.26 -17.35 0.44
CA SER A 161 -24.67 -17.81 0.51
C SER A 161 -25.03 -18.49 1.84
N LYS A 162 -24.05 -18.75 2.71
CA LYS A 162 -24.21 -19.36 4.02
C LYS A 162 -24.06 -18.33 5.15
N GLY A 163 -23.87 -17.05 4.82
CA GLY A 163 -23.67 -15.97 5.78
C GLY A 163 -22.23 -15.82 6.28
N ASN A 164 -21.26 -16.52 5.69
CA ASN A 164 -19.86 -16.35 6.08
C ASN A 164 -19.30 -15.08 5.45
N VAL A 165 -18.69 -14.24 6.29
CA VAL A 165 -18.03 -13.02 5.85
C VAL A 165 -16.60 -13.35 5.41
N ARG A 166 -16.22 -12.81 4.25
CA ARG A 166 -14.85 -12.81 3.75
C ARG A 166 -14.34 -11.38 3.65
N GLU A 167 -13.26 -11.13 4.38
CA GLU A 167 -12.52 -9.88 4.30
C GLU A 167 -11.53 -9.89 3.13
N PHE A 168 -11.33 -8.70 2.56
CA PHE A 168 -10.30 -8.44 1.56
C PHE A 168 -9.48 -7.22 1.97
N ASN A 169 -8.16 -7.34 1.90
CA ASN A 169 -7.23 -6.24 2.18
C ASN A 169 -6.32 -6.07 0.96
N LEU A 170 -6.80 -5.35 -0.05
CA LEU A 170 -6.23 -5.38 -1.39
C LEU A 170 -5.28 -4.22 -1.67
N ILE A 171 -4.22 -4.55 -2.42
CA ILE A 171 -3.36 -3.61 -3.13
C ILE A 171 -3.25 -4.02 -4.61
N ASP A 172 -2.61 -3.16 -5.41
CA ASP A 172 -2.38 -3.39 -6.83
C ASP A 172 -1.70 -4.75 -7.08
N GLY A 173 -2.29 -5.53 -7.98
CA GLY A 173 -1.83 -6.85 -8.38
C GLY A 173 -0.45 -6.85 -9.06
N VAL A 174 0.07 -5.70 -9.49
CA VAL A 174 1.45 -5.57 -10.00
C VAL A 174 2.49 -6.00 -8.96
N VAL A 175 2.18 -5.88 -7.66
CA VAL A 175 3.04 -6.39 -6.57
C VAL A 175 3.17 -7.91 -6.64
N ALA A 176 2.11 -8.60 -7.07
CA ALA A 176 2.08 -10.05 -7.21
C ALA A 176 2.54 -10.53 -8.59
N SER A 177 2.31 -9.72 -9.64
CA SER A 177 2.47 -10.16 -11.01
C SER A 177 2.66 -8.96 -11.96
N ASN A 178 3.86 -8.76 -12.50
CA ASN A 178 4.08 -7.75 -13.54
C ASN A 178 3.64 -8.21 -14.94
N ASN A 179 3.14 -9.45 -15.06
CA ASN A 179 2.86 -10.09 -16.34
C ASN A 179 1.53 -10.86 -16.28
N PRO A 180 0.41 -10.28 -16.75
CA PRO A 180 -0.90 -10.92 -16.72
C PRO A 180 -0.97 -12.21 -17.58
N LYS A 181 0.06 -12.54 -18.37
CA LYS A 181 0.16 -13.83 -19.08
C LYS A 181 0.42 -15.03 -18.15
N LEU A 182 0.81 -14.82 -16.89
CA LEU A 182 1.00 -15.88 -15.90
C LEU A 182 -0.29 -16.30 -15.18
N ILE A 183 -1.41 -15.64 -15.48
CA ILE A 183 -2.72 -16.03 -15.00
C ILE A 183 -3.20 -17.19 -15.89
N ARG A 184 -2.95 -18.42 -15.47
CA ARG A 184 -3.37 -19.64 -16.19
C ARG A 184 -4.43 -20.39 -15.40
#